data_AF-A0A165G7I4-F1
#
_entry.id   AF-A0A165G7I4-F1
#
_cell.length_a   1.000
_cell.length_b   1.000
_cell.length_c   1.000
_cell.angle_alpha   90.00
_cell.angle_beta   90.00
_cell.angle_gamma   90.00
#
_symmetry.space_group_name_H-M   'P 1'
#
loop_
_entity.id
_entity.type
_entity.pdbx_description
1 polymer ?
#
loop_
_entity_poly.entity_id
_entity_poly.type
_entity_poly.pdbx_seq_one_letter_code
_entity_poly.pdbx_strand_id
1 'polypeptide(L)'
;MRIIIFMLLATGATAGSFLDNCEQTSLSLQGSTLSALCTSDNKTATIDLNDCVYNSDSYLTCGRQTAYTDTCWGCWLPDDGTLRCQCLDTAHNQVWSQSVPLDSCLIYVNGGLAC
;
A
#
# COMPACT_ATOMS: atom_id res chain seq x y z
N MET A 1 -6.32 43.97 -4.58
CA MET A 1 -5.61 42.89 -3.87
C MET A 1 -6.45 41.63 -4.03
N ARG A 2 -6.07 40.74 -4.96
CA ARG A 2 -6.81 39.50 -5.28
C ARG A 2 -6.28 38.38 -4.37
N ILE A 3 -7.13 37.84 -3.50
CA ILE A 3 -6.83 36.66 -2.69
C ILE A 3 -7.19 35.44 -3.53
N ILE A 4 -6.18 34.65 -3.93
CA ILE A 4 -6.38 33.37 -4.60
C ILE A 4 -6.49 32.32 -3.50
N ILE A 5 -7.70 31.81 -3.25
CA ILE A 5 -7.92 30.67 -2.37
C ILE A 5 -7.67 29.41 -3.19
N PHE A 6 -6.54 28.75 -2.94
CA PHE A 6 -6.27 27.40 -3.43
C PHE A 6 -7.08 26.42 -2.58
N MET A 7 -8.22 25.96 -3.08
CA MET A 7 -8.91 24.80 -2.52
C MET A 7 -8.14 23.56 -2.91
N LEU A 8 -7.34 23.04 -1.98
CA LEU A 8 -6.76 21.70 -2.06
C LEU A 8 -7.93 20.71 -1.99
N LEU A 9 -8.23 20.04 -3.11
CA LEU A 9 -9.09 18.86 -3.10
C LEU A 9 -8.34 17.76 -2.34
N ALA A 10 -8.70 17.56 -1.08
CA ALA A 10 -8.35 16.34 -0.38
C ALA A 10 -9.13 15.20 -1.04
N THR A 11 -8.49 14.44 -1.93
CA THR A 11 -9.01 13.15 -2.36
C THR A 11 -9.01 12.23 -1.14
N GLY A 12 -10.16 12.10 -0.50
CA GLY A 12 -10.36 11.10 0.54
C GLY A 12 -10.22 9.73 -0.10
N ALA A 13 -9.09 9.07 0.15
CA ALA A 13 -8.95 7.65 -0.11
C ALA A 13 -9.99 6.95 0.77
N THR A 14 -11.03 6.38 0.14
CA THR A 14 -11.89 5.41 0.82
C THR A 14 -11.00 4.25 1.23
N ALA A 15 -10.90 3.98 2.54
CA ALA A 15 -10.28 2.78 3.05
C ALA A 15 -10.84 1.59 2.25
N GLY A 16 -9.95 0.90 1.54
CA GLY A 16 -10.29 -0.17 0.65
C GLY A 16 -10.45 -1.48 1.41
N SER A 17 -11.67 -1.99 1.41
CA SER A 17 -12.16 -3.20 2.08
C SER A 17 -11.54 -4.53 1.59
N PHE A 18 -10.24 -4.58 1.29
CA PHE A 18 -9.64 -5.83 0.82
C PHE A 18 -9.62 -6.89 1.93
N LEU A 19 -9.39 -6.51 3.19
CA LEU A 19 -9.42 -7.44 4.32
C LEU A 19 -10.83 -7.99 4.60
N ASP A 20 -11.87 -7.27 4.18
CA ASP A 20 -13.25 -7.77 4.29
C ASP A 20 -13.53 -8.90 3.28
N ASN A 21 -12.76 -8.96 2.19
CA ASN A 21 -12.96 -9.91 1.09
C ASN A 21 -11.91 -11.02 1.04
N CYS A 22 -10.83 -10.91 1.81
CA CYS A 22 -9.71 -11.85 1.76
C CYS A 22 -9.29 -12.34 3.14
N GLU A 23 -8.86 -13.59 3.21
CA GLU A 23 -8.47 -14.23 4.46
C GLU A 23 -7.13 -13.66 4.95
N GLN A 24 -7.15 -13.05 6.14
CA GLN A 24 -5.95 -12.49 6.79
C GLN A 24 -4.81 -13.50 6.92
N THR A 25 -5.14 -14.76 7.21
CA THR A 25 -4.16 -15.84 7.36
C THR A 25 -3.54 -16.33 6.04
N SER A 26 -4.07 -15.87 4.90
CA SER A 26 -3.61 -16.24 3.56
C SER A 26 -2.68 -15.20 2.93
N LEU A 27 -2.46 -14.08 3.61
CA LEU A 27 -1.63 -12.99 3.12
C LEU A 27 -0.19 -13.45 3.00
N SER A 28 0.38 -13.29 1.80
CA SER A 28 1.76 -13.64 1.52
C SER A 28 2.40 -12.54 0.69
N LEU A 29 3.58 -12.08 1.13
CA LEU A 29 4.37 -11.09 0.42
C LEU A 29 5.66 -11.76 -0.09
N GLN A 30 5.86 -11.72 -1.40
CA GLN A 30 7.10 -12.16 -2.04
C GLN A 30 7.68 -11.01 -2.87
N GLY A 31 8.75 -10.39 -2.37
CA GLY A 31 9.26 -9.15 -2.95
C GLY A 31 8.25 -8.02 -2.80
N SER A 32 7.75 -7.48 -3.92
CA SER A 32 6.64 -6.53 -3.97
C SER A 32 5.29 -7.19 -4.29
N THR A 33 5.26 -8.47 -4.66
CA THR A 33 4.01 -9.14 -5.01
C THR A 33 3.27 -9.59 -3.77
N LEU A 34 2.08 -9.05 -3.57
CA LEU A 34 1.11 -9.52 -2.59
C LEU A 34 0.26 -10.62 -3.22
N SER A 35 0.01 -11.68 -2.46
CA SER A 35 -0.94 -12.74 -2.76
C SER A 35 -1.89 -12.92 -1.57
N ALA A 36 -3.19 -13.06 -1.84
CA ALA A 36 -4.22 -13.29 -0.83
C ALA A 36 -5.31 -14.22 -1.37
N LEU A 37 -5.81 -15.15 -0.54
CA LEU A 37 -7.00 -15.95 -0.84
C LEU A 37 -8.24 -15.14 -0.49
N CYS A 38 -9.08 -14.87 -1.49
CA CYS A 38 -10.28 -14.07 -1.32
C CYS A 38 -11.55 -14.94 -1.28
N THR A 39 -12.37 -14.73 -0.25
CA THR A 39 -13.48 -15.62 0.14
C THR A 39 -14.67 -15.49 -0.81
N SER A 40 -14.90 -14.30 -1.37
CA SER A 40 -15.99 -14.00 -2.28
C SER A 40 -16.00 -14.89 -3.53
N ASP A 41 -14.81 -15.26 -4.03
CA ASP A 41 -14.64 -16.09 -5.24
C ASP A 41 -13.85 -17.38 -4.98
N ASN A 42 -13.39 -17.62 -3.75
CA ASN A 42 -12.47 -18.69 -3.36
C ASN A 42 -11.25 -18.78 -4.30
N LYS A 43 -10.66 -17.63 -4.61
CA LYS A 43 -9.54 -17.47 -5.55
C LYS A 43 -8.39 -16.72 -4.90
N THR A 44 -7.18 -17.12 -5.26
CA THR A 44 -5.99 -16.33 -4.95
C THR A 44 -5.92 -15.14 -5.90
N ALA A 45 -5.99 -13.94 -5.34
CA ALA A 45 -5.73 -12.70 -6.05
C ALA A 45 -4.29 -12.24 -5.77
N THR A 46 -3.64 -11.69 -6.79
CA THR A 46 -2.27 -11.18 -6.69
C THR A 46 -2.21 -9.74 -7.20
N ILE A 47 -1.29 -8.96 -6.65
CA ILE A 47 -0.99 -7.60 -7.09
C ILE A 47 0.46 -7.24 -6.80
N ASP A 48 1.08 -6.44 -7.67
CA ASP A 48 2.37 -5.83 -7.39
C ASP A 48 2.16 -4.55 -6.56
N LEU A 49 2.64 -4.53 -5.33
CA LEU A 49 2.53 -3.38 -4.43
C LEU A 49 3.33 -2.17 -4.93
N ASN A 50 4.28 -2.34 -5.85
CA ASN A 50 4.92 -1.20 -6.50
C ASN A 50 3.96 -0.36 -7.35
N ASP A 51 2.82 -0.93 -7.75
CA ASP A 51 1.75 -0.22 -8.44
C ASP A 51 0.81 0.52 -7.47
N CYS A 52 1.03 0.42 -6.17
CA CYS A 52 0.04 0.80 -5.16
C CYS A 52 0.62 1.52 -3.96
N VAL A 53 1.90 1.32 -3.69
CA VAL A 53 2.61 1.86 -2.55
C VAL A 53 3.89 2.49 -3.07
N TYR A 54 4.15 3.71 -2.60
CA TYR A 54 5.39 4.41 -2.86
C TYR A 54 5.95 4.98 -1.55
N ASN A 55 7.24 5.30 -1.56
CA ASN A 55 7.89 5.99 -0.45
C ASN A 55 7.90 7.50 -0.73
N SER A 56 7.20 8.27 0.11
CA SER A 56 7.18 9.74 0.06
C SER A 56 8.03 10.28 1.21
N ASP A 57 9.28 10.68 0.93
CA ASP A 57 10.19 11.26 1.92
C ASP A 57 10.26 10.46 3.24
N SER A 58 10.51 9.15 3.11
CA SER A 58 10.50 8.18 4.21
C SER A 58 9.14 7.81 4.79
N TYR A 59 8.02 8.06 4.11
CA TYR A 59 6.70 7.56 4.52
C TYR A 59 6.09 6.66 3.45
N LEU A 60 5.75 5.42 3.80
CA LEU A 60 4.98 4.54 2.92
C LEU A 60 3.57 5.12 2.72
N THR A 61 3.19 5.33 1.48
CA THR A 61 1.95 6.00 1.10
C THR A 61 1.26 5.24 -0.04
N CYS A 62 -0.07 5.20 -0.03
CA CYS A 62 -0.84 4.62 -1.12
C CYS A 62 -0.81 5.53 -2.35
N GLY A 63 -0.53 4.97 -3.53
CA GLY A 63 -0.55 5.68 -4.79
C GLY A 63 0.37 5.07 -5.84
N ARG A 64 0.24 5.57 -7.07
CA ARG A 64 1.04 5.18 -8.24
C ARG A 64 2.11 6.24 -8.49
N GLN A 65 3.30 6.05 -7.93
CA GLN A 65 4.49 6.86 -8.24
C GLN A 65 5.71 5.94 -8.43
N THR A 66 6.88 6.35 -7.93
CA THR A 66 8.10 5.54 -7.89
C THR A 66 7.88 4.33 -6.98
N ALA A 67 8.30 3.15 -7.44
CA ALA A 67 8.18 1.90 -6.70
C ALA A 67 8.77 2.05 -5.28
N TYR A 68 8.01 1.67 -4.24
CA TYR A 68 8.54 1.75 -2.86
C TYR A 68 9.80 0.88 -2.70
N THR A 69 9.93 -0.22 -3.44
CA THR A 69 11.11 -1.10 -3.38
C THR A 69 12.40 -0.43 -3.86
N ASP A 70 12.33 0.70 -4.57
CA ASP A 70 13.52 1.43 -5.00
C ASP A 70 14.25 2.08 -3.81
N THR A 71 13.52 2.37 -2.73
CA THR A 71 14.04 3.07 -1.55
C THR A 71 13.72 2.38 -0.24
N CYS A 72 13.02 1.25 -0.26
CA CYS A 72 12.66 0.47 0.91
C CYS A 72 13.09 -0.99 0.80
N TRP A 73 13.47 -1.60 1.92
CA TRP A 73 13.90 -2.99 2.02
C TRP A 73 13.45 -3.62 3.33
N GLY A 74 13.72 -4.93 3.47
CA GLY A 74 13.38 -5.69 4.69
C GLY A 74 11.88 -5.72 4.96
N CYS A 75 11.08 -5.66 3.90
CA CYS A 75 9.63 -5.59 4.01
C CYS A 75 9.02 -6.92 4.44
N TRP A 76 8.04 -6.84 5.31
CA TRP A 76 7.26 -7.99 5.75
C TRP A 76 5.81 -7.57 6.00
N LEU A 77 4.92 -8.56 5.93
CA LEU A 77 3.49 -8.38 6.05
C LEU A 77 2.99 -9.28 7.19
N PRO A 78 2.60 -8.72 8.36
CA PRO A 78 1.93 -9.46 9.41
C PRO A 78 0.49 -9.80 8.98
N ASP A 79 -0.14 -10.70 9.74
CA ASP A 79 -1.54 -11.07 9.56
C ASP A 79 -2.53 -9.90 9.78
N ASP A 80 -2.05 -8.77 10.31
CA ASP A 80 -2.81 -7.52 10.45
C ASP A 80 -2.98 -6.74 9.13
N GLY A 81 -2.40 -7.22 8.02
CA GLY A 81 -2.48 -6.57 6.71
C GLY A 81 -1.68 -5.26 6.60
N THR A 82 -0.78 -4.98 7.53
CA THR A 82 0.06 -3.78 7.53
C THR A 82 1.43 -4.05 6.92
N LEU A 83 1.71 -3.50 5.74
CA LEU A 83 3.05 -3.60 5.15
C LEU A 83 4.04 -2.82 6.01
N ARG A 84 5.10 -3.47 6.49
CA ARG A 84 6.16 -2.85 7.30
C ARG A 84 7.49 -2.98 6.59
N CYS A 85 8.22 -1.88 6.43
CA CYS A 85 9.50 -1.82 5.73
C CYS A 85 10.51 -0.92 6.46
N GLN A 86 11.77 -1.01 6.07
CA GLN A 86 12.79 0.00 6.32
C GLN A 86 12.93 0.85 5.06
N CYS A 87 12.77 2.17 5.17
CA CYS A 87 12.76 3.07 4.02
C CYS A 87 13.81 4.17 4.18
N LEU A 88 14.49 4.49 3.07
CA LEU A 88 15.43 5.59 2.97
C LEU A 88 14.65 6.92 2.87
N ASP A 89 14.98 7.82 3.78
CA ASP A 89 14.77 9.25 3.65
C ASP A 89 15.84 9.82 2.72
N THR A 90 15.48 10.10 1.48
CA THR A 90 16.41 10.64 0.49
C THR A 90 16.85 12.07 0.80
N ALA A 91 16.08 12.83 1.58
CA ALA A 91 16.42 14.19 1.94
C ALA A 91 17.52 14.23 3.02
N HIS A 92 17.47 13.31 3.98
CA HIS A 92 18.41 13.26 5.11
C HIS A 92 19.44 12.12 5.02
N ASN A 93 19.32 11.23 4.03
CA ASN A 93 20.11 10.02 3.89
C ASN A 93 20.06 9.14 5.16
N GLN A 94 18.86 8.98 5.72
CA GLN A 94 18.57 8.23 6.95
C GLN A 94 17.57 7.11 6.68
N VAL A 95 17.56 6.06 7.50
CA VAL A 95 16.66 4.91 7.33
C VAL A 95 15.69 4.86 8.49
N TRP A 96 14.40 4.80 8.17
CA TRP A 96 13.32 4.74 9.15
C TRP A 96 12.45 3.52 8.94
N SER A 97 11.95 2.95 10.04
CA SER A 97 10.91 1.93 9.98
C SER A 97 9.57 2.57 9.68
N GLN A 98 8.90 2.08 8.64
CA GLN A 98 7.63 2.60 8.17
C GLN A 98 6.60 1.51 8.02
N SER A 99 5.34 1.90 8.14
CA SER A 99 4.21 0.99 8.02
C SER A 99 3.05 1.65 7.29
N VAL A 100 2.40 0.90 6.40
CA VAL A 100 1.17 1.33 5.76
C VAL A 100 0.13 0.20 5.84
N PRO A 101 -1.09 0.47 6.33
CA PRO A 101 -2.16 -0.52 6.28
C PRO A 101 -2.58 -0.71 4.83
N LEU A 102 -2.45 -1.93 4.30
CA LEU A 102 -2.81 -2.21 2.90
C LEU A 102 -4.31 -2.05 2.64
N ASP A 103 -5.12 -2.10 3.69
CA ASP A 103 -6.57 -1.80 3.65
C ASP A 103 -6.85 -0.32 3.38
N SER A 104 -5.84 0.56 3.44
CA SER A 104 -5.98 1.93 2.92
C SER A 104 -5.57 2.07 1.45
N CYS A 105 -4.89 1.07 0.89
CA CYS A 105 -4.30 1.14 -0.44
C CYS A 105 -4.98 0.22 -1.46
N LEU A 106 -5.57 -0.88 -1.01
CA LEU A 106 -6.07 -1.96 -1.86
C LEU A 106 -7.57 -2.10 -1.72
N ILE A 107 -8.25 -2.36 -2.83
CA ILE A 107 -9.64 -2.79 -2.89
C ILE A 107 -9.72 -4.18 -3.53
N TYR A 108 -10.74 -4.95 -3.16
CA TYR A 108 -11.12 -6.14 -3.90
C TYR A 108 -12.27 -5.82 -4.85
N VAL A 109 -12.06 -6.00 -6.15
CA VAL A 109 -13.06 -5.66 -7.18
C VAL A 109 -12.96 -6.65 -8.35
N ASN A 110 -14.12 -7.12 -8.83
CA ASN A 110 -14.22 -8.05 -9.97
C ASN A 110 -13.32 -9.30 -9.85
N GLY A 111 -13.18 -9.85 -8.65
CA GLY A 111 -12.40 -11.06 -8.43
C GLY A 111 -10.88 -10.85 -8.29
N GLY A 112 -10.41 -9.59 -8.26
CA GLY A 112 -8.99 -9.25 -8.16
C GLY A 112 -8.70 -8.11 -7.18
N LEU A 113 -7.43 -7.93 -6.86
CA LEU A 113 -6.93 -6.80 -6.08
C LEU A 113 -6.65 -5.62 -7.01
N ALA A 114 -6.95 -4.42 -6.54
CA ALA A 114 -6.67 -3.18 -7.25
C ALA A 114 -6.36 -2.03 -6.28
N CYS A 115 -5.83 -0.95 -6.86
CA CYS A 115 -5.53 0.35 -6.28
C CYS A 115 -6.12 1.36 -7.26
#